data_AF-X1JHX3-F1
#
_entry.id   AF-X1JHX3-F1
#
_cell.length_a   1.000
_cell.length_b   1.000
_cell.length_c   1.000
_cell.angle_alpha   90.00
_cell.angle_beta   90.00
_cell.angle_gamma   90.00
#
_symmetry.space_group_name_H-M   'P 1'
#
loop_
_entity.id
_entity.type
_entity.pdbx_description
1 polymer ?
#
loop_
_entity_poly.entity_id
_entity_poly.type
_entity_poly.pdbx_seq_one_letter_code
_entity_poly.pdbx_strand_id
1 'polypeptide(L)' 'DMKVVIGTHPIPQKYYITHTALHTWESPIWKELIEPTLADEKTRLAYD' A
#
# COMPACT_ATOMS: atom_id res chain seq x y z
N ASP A 1 13.82 0.56 22.31
CA ASP A 1 13.26 0.07 21.04
C ASP A 1 11.88 0.66 20.85
N MET A 2 11.55 1.20 19.68
CA MET A 2 10.28 1.90 19.41
C MET A 2 9.43 1.07 18.44
N LYS A 3 8.21 0.72 18.85
CA LYS A 3 7.29 -0.05 18.00
C LYS A 3 6.71 0.88 16.92
N VAL A 4 7.16 0.71 15.68
CA VAL A 4 6.56 1.36 14.52
C VAL A 4 5.31 0.58 14.11
N VAL A 5 4.18 1.25 14.02
CA VAL A 5 2.94 0.69 13.47
C VAL A 5 2.80 1.20 12.05
N ILE A 6 2.79 0.28 11.10
CA ILE A 6 2.64 0.60 9.69
C ILE A 6 1.16 0.51 9.35
N GLY A 7 0.66 1.53 8.65
CA GLY A 7 -0.60 1.41 7.94
C GLY A 7 -1.86 1.70 8.74
N THR A 8 -2.15 2.98 8.91
CA THR A 8 -3.42 3.44 9.51
C THR A 8 -4.46 3.87 8.46
N HIS A 9 -4.05 4.02 7.20
CA HIS A 9 -4.90 4.48 6.09
C HIS A 9 -4.68 3.61 4.85
N PRO A 10 -5.70 3.42 4.00
CA PRO A 10 -5.56 2.63 2.78
C PRO A 10 -4.64 3.30 1.75
N ILE A 11 -3.97 2.49 0.93
CA ILE A 11 -3.18 2.98 -0.21
C ILE A 11 -4.14 3.52 -1.29
N PRO A 12 -4.02 4.79 -1.73
CA PRO A 12 -4.84 5.32 -2.82
C PRO A 12 -4.64 4.55 -4.13
N GLN A 13 -5.67 4.49 -4.97
CA GLN A 13 -5.63 3.77 -6.25
C GLN A 13 -4.55 4.33 -7.18
N LYS A 14 -4.35 5.67 -7.26
CA LYS A 14 -3.28 6.27 -8.07
C LYS A 14 -1.89 5.77 -7.65
N TYR A 15 -1.64 5.71 -6.35
CA TYR A 15 -0.36 5.23 -5.80
C TYR A 15 -0.15 3.75 -6.12
N TYR A 16 -1.18 2.93 -5.92
CA TYR A 16 -1.14 1.52 -6.26
C TYR A 16 -0.76 1.30 -7.73
N ILE A 17 -1.39 2.02 -8.66
CA ILE A 17 -1.10 1.92 -10.09
C ILE A 17 0.34 2.36 -10.39
N THR A 18 0.77 3.51 -9.88
CA THR A 18 2.13 4.03 -10.14
C THR A 18 3.20 3.07 -9.63
N HIS A 19 3.09 2.59 -8.39
CA HIS A 19 4.08 1.69 -7.80
C HIS A 19 4.06 0.28 -8.43
N THR A 20 2.91 -0.17 -8.93
CA THR A 20 2.82 -1.41 -9.72
C THR A 20 3.53 -1.24 -11.07
N ALA A 21 3.26 -0.15 -11.80
CA ALA A 21 3.90 0.12 -13.10
C ALA A 21 5.41 0.35 -13.00
N LEU A 22 5.88 0.90 -11.88
CA LEU A 22 7.30 1.13 -11.61
C LEU A 22 8.00 -0.05 -10.93
N HIS A 23 7.27 -1.13 -10.63
CA HIS A 23 7.79 -2.34 -9.96
C HIS A 23 8.45 -2.07 -8.58
N THR A 24 8.12 -0.95 -7.93
CA THR A 24 8.79 -0.53 -6.68
C THR A 24 8.41 -1.35 -5.46
N TRP A 25 7.30 -2.11 -5.53
CA TRP A 25 6.81 -2.97 -4.45
C TRP A 25 6.96 -4.47 -4.73
N GLU A 26 7.76 -4.86 -5.74
CA GLU A 26 7.88 -6.28 -6.10
C GLU A 26 8.64 -7.12 -5.07
N SER A 27 9.55 -6.51 -4.31
CA SER A 27 10.34 -7.22 -3.31
C SER A 27 9.44 -7.76 -2.18
N PRO A 28 9.76 -8.94 -1.59
CA PRO A 28 8.96 -9.55 -0.52
C PRO A 28 8.70 -8.63 0.66
N ILE A 29 9.71 -7.86 1.08
CA ILE A 29 9.58 -6.93 2.20
C ILE A 29 8.51 -5.86 1.92
N TRP A 30 8.47 -5.30 0.71
CA TRP A 30 7.43 -4.31 0.38
C TRP A 30 6.04 -4.92 0.38
N LYS A 31 5.88 -6.16 -0.08
CA LYS A 31 4.58 -6.86 -0.06
C LYS A 31 4.08 -7.04 1.38
N GLU A 32 4.94 -7.48 2.30
CA GLU A 32 4.62 -7.61 3.72
C GLU A 32 4.29 -6.25 4.37
N LEU A 33 5.03 -5.19 4.02
CA LEU A 33 4.81 -3.87 4.59
C LEU A 33 3.50 -3.22 4.13
N ILE A 34 3.09 -3.41 2.87
CA ILE A 34 1.89 -2.79 2.32
C ILE A 34 0.61 -3.59 2.54
N GLU A 35 0.71 -4.91 2.76
CA GLU A 35 -0.41 -5.82 3.02
C GLU A 35 -1.47 -5.24 3.98
N PRO A 36 -1.12 -4.72 5.18
CA PRO A 36 -2.13 -4.19 6.11
C PRO A 36 -2.89 -2.96 5.58
N THR A 37 -2.37 -2.29 4.56
CA THR A 37 -2.95 -1.06 3.98
C THR A 37 -3.54 -1.25 2.59
N LEU A 38 -3.37 -2.42 1.99
CA LEU A 38 -3.83 -2.70 0.64
C LEU A 38 -5.31 -3.10 0.67
N ALA A 39 -6.18 -2.10 0.86
CA ALA A 39 -7.63 -2.28 0.83
C ALA A 39 -8.14 -2.63 -0.58
N ASP A 40 -9.41 -3.02 -0.71
CA ASP A 40 -10.04 -3.29 -2.01
C ASP A 40 -10.07 -2.04 -2.93
N GLU A 41 -10.21 -2.25 -4.24
CA GLU A 41 -10.18 -1.16 -5.23
C GLU A 41 -11.23 -0.08 -4.97
N LYS A 42 -12.43 -0.44 -4.51
CA LYS A 42 -13.48 0.53 -4.19
C LYS A 42 -13.04 1.46 -3.06
N THR A 43 -12.44 0.92 -2.01
CA THR A 43 -11.92 1.67 -0.87
C THR A 43 -10.74 2.54 -1.29
N ARG A 44 -9.84 2.02 -2.14
CA ARG A 44 -8.72 2.78 -2.70
C ARG A 44 -9.18 3.95 -3.58
N LEU A 45 -10.23 3.76 -4.37
CA LEU A 45 -10.85 4.81 -5.20
C LEU A 45 -11.59 5.86 -4.36
N ALA A 46 -12.22 5.46 -3.26
CA ALA A 46 -12.90 6.39 -2.36
C ALA A 46 -11.93 7.30 -1.59
N TYR A 47 -10.67 6.87 -1.45
CA TYR A 47 -9.61 7.59 -0.72
C TYR A 47 -8.71 8.44 -1.63
N ASP A 48 -8.89 8.34 -2.94
CA ASP A 48 -8.01 8.86 -4.00
C ASP A 48 -8.00 10.39 -4.21
#